data_AF-A0A496Y4Y6-F1
#
_entry.id   AF-A0A496Y4Y6-F1
#
_cell.length_a   1.000
_cell.length_b   1.000
_cell.length_c   1.000
_cell.angle_alpha   90.00
_cell.angle_beta   90.00
_cell.angle_gamma   90.00
#
_symmetry.space_group_name_H-M   'P 1'
#
loop_
_entity.id
_entity.type
_entity.pdbx_description
1 polymer ?
#
loop_
_entity_poly.entity_id
_entity_poly.type
_entity_poly.pdbx_seq_one_letter_code
_entity_poly.pdbx_strand_id
1 'polypeptide(L)'
;LAARRGNFPNFSGSRYDGNGYRHMRHATTTTIAPTGTISIIAGCSSGVEPLFAVSFVRRVLDGAELVEVHPYFEELARRHGFYSPELMKQIAQQGTIRDIKEIPKNIRRVFVTAHDVSPQWHIRIQAAFQKHTDNAVSKTVNFPQSATADDVRQVYVMAHELGLKGVTIYRDGSRPEQVLSFGDQKAPEERYIAPRPRPTRTVGVTQLINTGCGKLYVTVNRDEAGFCEVFAQMGKTGGCASSQIESTGRLISLALRSGVKVESIIKQISGIRCPNPIWQNGRQVLSCPDAISQVLAAEAQVEIKETEVTMGSCPDCGGAVEREGGCIVCRACGFSRCS
;
A
#
# COMPACT_ATOMS: atom_id res chain seq x y z
N LEU A 1 -3.19 -27.88 -30.66
CA LEU A 1 -2.62 -28.35 -29.37
C LEU A 1 -3.15 -29.72 -28.97
N ALA A 2 -4.46 -29.91 -28.83
CA ALA A 2 -5.03 -31.20 -28.41
C ALA A 2 -4.72 -32.37 -29.35
N ALA A 3 -4.69 -32.16 -30.67
CA ALA A 3 -4.27 -33.19 -31.61
C ALA A 3 -2.84 -33.74 -31.35
N ARG A 4 -1.96 -32.93 -30.75
CA ARG A 4 -0.57 -33.33 -30.44
C ARG A 4 -0.38 -33.76 -28.98
N ARG A 5 -1.14 -33.18 -28.04
CA ARG A 5 -0.92 -33.34 -26.59
C ARG A 5 -2.08 -34.06 -25.87
N GLY A 6 -3.11 -34.46 -26.60
CA GLY A 6 -4.36 -34.95 -26.05
C GLY A 6 -5.29 -33.83 -25.57
N ASN A 7 -6.58 -34.18 -25.41
CA ASN A 7 -7.58 -33.30 -24.81
C ASN A 7 -7.26 -32.99 -23.34
N PHE A 8 -7.96 -32.02 -22.73
CA PHE A 8 -7.85 -31.81 -21.29
C PHE A 8 -8.40 -33.04 -20.52
N PRO A 9 -7.93 -33.33 -19.29
CA PRO A 9 -8.25 -34.58 -18.59
C PRO A 9 -9.75 -34.87 -18.45
N ASN A 10 -10.56 -33.85 -18.12
CA ASN A 10 -12.00 -33.99 -17.91
C ASN A 10 -12.82 -33.70 -19.18
N PHE A 11 -12.26 -33.99 -20.37
CA PHE A 11 -12.98 -33.75 -21.63
C PHE A 11 -14.22 -34.63 -21.75
N SER A 12 -14.10 -35.92 -21.39
CA SER A 12 -15.21 -36.87 -21.34
C SER A 12 -16.26 -36.39 -20.33
N GLY A 13 -17.52 -36.30 -20.75
CA GLY A 13 -18.63 -35.78 -19.94
C GLY A 13 -18.69 -34.25 -19.79
N SER A 14 -17.80 -33.51 -20.46
CA SER A 14 -17.88 -32.03 -20.50
C SER A 14 -18.89 -31.54 -21.53
N ARG A 15 -19.21 -30.24 -21.50
CA ARG A 15 -20.08 -29.59 -22.51
C ARG A 15 -19.57 -29.69 -23.96
N TYR A 16 -18.31 -30.08 -24.17
CA TYR A 16 -17.72 -30.23 -25.50
C TYR A 16 -17.82 -31.65 -26.04
N ASP A 17 -18.02 -32.63 -25.15
CA ASP A 17 -18.18 -34.03 -25.50
C ASP A 17 -19.50 -34.23 -26.25
N GLY A 18 -19.48 -34.99 -27.35
CA GLY A 18 -20.65 -35.20 -28.22
C GLY A 18 -21.12 -33.99 -29.05
N ASN A 19 -20.63 -32.77 -28.78
CA ASN A 19 -21.07 -31.53 -29.45
C ASN A 19 -20.19 -31.12 -30.65
N GLY A 20 -19.60 -32.09 -31.35
CA GLY A 20 -18.80 -31.84 -32.56
C GLY A 20 -17.36 -31.35 -32.32
N TYR A 21 -16.97 -31.08 -31.08
CA TYR A 21 -15.60 -30.72 -30.73
C TYR A 21 -14.73 -31.96 -30.58
N ARG A 22 -13.84 -32.22 -31.54
CA ARG A 22 -12.96 -33.41 -31.51
C ARG A 22 -11.67 -33.20 -30.68
N HIS A 23 -11.14 -31.98 -30.68
CA HIS A 23 -9.84 -31.68 -30.09
C HIS A 23 -9.84 -30.38 -29.27
N MET A 24 -9.91 -30.49 -27.94
CA MET A 24 -9.91 -29.36 -27.00
C MET A 24 -8.83 -29.55 -25.93
N ARG A 25 -7.81 -28.67 -25.93
CA ARG A 25 -6.70 -28.77 -24.97
C ARG A 25 -6.97 -28.04 -23.66
N HIS A 26 -7.79 -26.99 -23.71
CA HIS A 26 -8.11 -26.15 -22.58
C HIS A 26 -9.63 -26.18 -22.40
N ALA A 27 -10.10 -26.29 -21.16
CA ALA A 27 -11.52 -26.32 -20.85
C ALA A 27 -12.19 -24.95 -21.08
N THR A 28 -11.43 -23.87 -20.88
CA THR A 28 -11.80 -22.49 -21.20
C THR A 28 -10.60 -21.78 -21.80
N THR A 29 -10.85 -20.79 -22.66
CA THR A 29 -9.82 -20.08 -23.43
C THR A 29 -9.96 -18.57 -23.36
N THR A 30 -11.16 -18.07 -23.11
CA THR A 30 -11.45 -16.64 -23.13
C THR A 30 -11.91 -16.11 -21.78
N THR A 31 -11.32 -15.00 -21.37
CA THR A 31 -11.69 -14.20 -20.20
C THR A 31 -11.30 -12.75 -20.49
N ILE A 32 -12.13 -11.80 -20.08
CA ILE A 32 -11.78 -10.37 -20.21
C ILE A 32 -11.44 -9.87 -18.81
N ALA A 33 -10.14 -9.87 -18.50
CA ALA A 33 -9.61 -9.38 -17.24
C ALA A 33 -9.41 -7.86 -17.26
N PRO A 34 -9.29 -7.19 -16.10
CA PRO A 34 -8.82 -5.81 -16.04
C PRO A 34 -7.44 -5.67 -16.66
N THR A 35 -7.24 -4.63 -17.46
CA THR A 35 -5.97 -4.40 -18.16
C THR A 35 -5.32 -3.06 -17.83
N GLY A 36 -5.68 -2.43 -16.71
CA GLY A 36 -5.29 -1.05 -16.40
C GLY A 36 -3.81 -0.72 -16.60
N THR A 37 -2.88 -1.54 -16.08
CA THR A 37 -1.44 -1.28 -16.24
C THR A 37 -0.93 -1.63 -17.64
N ILE A 38 -1.35 -2.75 -18.20
CA ILE A 38 -0.84 -3.22 -19.50
C ILE A 38 -1.41 -2.41 -20.68
N SER A 39 -2.60 -1.81 -20.51
CA SER A 39 -3.18 -0.92 -21.51
C SER A 39 -2.42 0.40 -21.60
N ILE A 40 -1.84 0.87 -20.49
CA ILE A 40 -0.93 2.03 -20.48
C ILE A 40 0.34 1.70 -21.28
N ILE A 41 0.94 0.52 -21.06
CA ILE A 41 2.13 0.08 -21.82
C ILE A 41 1.80 -0.03 -23.31
N ALA A 42 0.62 -0.54 -23.65
CA ALA A 42 0.16 -0.69 -25.03
C ALA A 42 -0.39 0.60 -25.66
N GLY A 43 -0.54 1.69 -24.89
CA GLY A 43 -1.14 2.94 -25.36
C GLY A 43 -2.59 2.79 -25.84
N CYS A 44 -3.40 1.94 -25.19
CA CYS A 44 -4.77 1.64 -25.60
C CYS A 44 -5.77 1.70 -24.43
N SER A 45 -7.07 1.62 -24.75
CA SER A 45 -8.13 1.54 -23.74
C SER A 45 -8.06 0.23 -22.93
N SER A 46 -8.47 0.28 -21.66
CA SER A 46 -8.46 -0.91 -20.82
C SER A 46 -9.66 -1.83 -21.13
N GLY A 47 -9.38 -3.00 -21.67
CA GLY A 47 -10.35 -4.08 -21.88
C GLY A 47 -11.47 -3.65 -22.83
N VAL A 48 -12.71 -3.69 -22.33
CA VAL A 48 -13.93 -3.31 -23.05
C VAL A 48 -14.58 -2.05 -22.46
N GLU A 49 -13.78 -1.23 -21.77
CA GLU A 49 -14.24 0.01 -21.17
C GLU A 49 -14.31 1.14 -22.22
N PRO A 50 -15.36 1.98 -22.19
CA PRO A 50 -15.32 3.28 -22.82
C PRO A 50 -14.16 4.12 -22.28
N LEU A 51 -13.77 5.17 -23.00
CA LEU A 51 -12.81 6.13 -22.50
C LEU A 51 -13.29 6.71 -21.18
N PHE A 52 -12.44 6.70 -20.15
CA PHE A 52 -12.80 7.33 -18.88
C PHE A 52 -12.90 8.85 -19.03
N ALA A 53 -11.90 9.45 -19.69
CA ALA A 53 -11.83 10.87 -20.00
C ALA A 53 -11.13 11.08 -21.36
N VAL A 54 -11.50 12.14 -22.07
CA VAL A 54 -10.83 12.56 -23.32
C VAL A 54 -9.55 13.34 -23.02
N SER A 55 -9.53 14.08 -21.93
CA SER A 55 -8.37 14.77 -21.39
C SER A 55 -8.35 14.61 -19.87
N PHE A 56 -7.18 14.51 -19.27
CA PHE A 56 -6.99 14.45 -17.82
C PHE A 56 -5.73 15.22 -17.42
N VAL A 57 -5.73 15.75 -16.19
CA VAL A 57 -4.58 16.47 -15.65
C VAL A 57 -3.74 15.51 -14.82
N ARG A 58 -2.48 15.35 -15.20
CA ARG A 58 -1.49 14.64 -14.41
C ARG A 58 -0.62 15.64 -13.67
N ARG A 59 -0.59 15.55 -12.33
CA ARG A 59 0.40 16.29 -11.53
C ARG A 59 1.75 15.59 -11.65
N VAL A 60 2.75 16.34 -12.07
CA VAL A 60 4.15 15.89 -12.11
C VAL A 60 4.90 16.42 -10.88
N LEU A 61 6.13 15.93 -10.69
CA LEU A 61 7.04 16.41 -9.64
C LEU A 61 7.13 17.95 -9.69
N ASP A 62 7.27 18.58 -8.53
CA ASP A 62 7.28 20.05 -8.33
C ASP A 62 5.91 20.76 -8.49
N GLY A 63 4.81 20.01 -8.55
CA GLY A 63 3.45 20.57 -8.51
C GLY A 63 2.96 21.16 -9.84
N ALA A 64 3.71 20.95 -10.93
CA ALA A 64 3.25 21.32 -12.27
C ALA A 64 2.12 20.39 -12.74
N GLU A 65 1.14 20.98 -13.42
CA GLU A 65 0.00 20.28 -14.02
C GLU A 65 0.28 20.05 -15.50
N LEU A 66 0.35 18.79 -15.92
CA LEU A 66 0.47 18.42 -17.34
C LEU A 66 -0.89 17.91 -17.83
N VAL A 67 -1.44 18.57 -18.84
CA VAL A 67 -2.68 18.12 -19.48
C VAL A 67 -2.35 17.04 -20.50
N GLU A 68 -2.85 15.84 -20.27
CA GLU A 68 -2.73 14.72 -21.19
C GLU A 68 -4.04 14.60 -21.98
N VAL A 69 -3.94 14.47 -23.30
CA VAL A 69 -5.08 14.45 -24.22
C VAL A 69 -5.03 13.16 -25.02
N HIS A 70 -6.19 12.55 -25.27
CA HIS A 70 -6.29 11.39 -26.13
C HIS A 70 -5.73 11.71 -27.53
N PRO A 71 -4.75 10.95 -28.06
CA PRO A 71 -3.98 11.32 -29.25
C PRO A 71 -4.83 11.64 -30.49
N TYR A 72 -5.81 10.78 -30.79
CA TYR A 72 -6.72 10.99 -31.92
C TYR A 72 -7.67 12.18 -31.73
N PHE A 73 -8.01 12.51 -30.49
CA PHE A 73 -8.84 13.68 -30.21
C PHE A 73 -8.03 14.95 -30.42
N GLU A 74 -6.79 15.00 -29.95
CA GLU A 74 -5.87 16.11 -30.17
C GLU A 74 -5.61 16.34 -31.67
N GLU A 75 -5.33 15.27 -32.42
CA GLU A 75 -5.13 15.34 -33.86
C GLU A 75 -6.34 15.95 -34.58
N LEU A 76 -7.56 15.50 -34.25
CA LEU A 76 -8.79 16.05 -34.80
C LEU A 76 -9.03 17.49 -34.36
N ALA A 77 -8.75 17.82 -33.10
CA ALA A 77 -8.90 19.16 -32.57
C ALA A 77 -7.99 20.17 -33.29
N ARG A 78 -6.75 19.76 -33.57
CA ARG A 78 -5.79 20.57 -34.33
C ARG A 78 -6.22 20.71 -35.79
N ARG A 79 -6.65 19.62 -36.44
CA ARG A 79 -7.13 19.63 -37.84
C ARG A 79 -8.37 20.50 -38.04
N HIS A 80 -9.29 20.48 -37.09
CA HIS A 80 -10.53 21.26 -37.16
C HIS A 80 -10.41 22.66 -36.52
N GLY A 81 -9.23 23.04 -36.01
CA GLY A 81 -8.94 24.38 -35.54
C GLY A 81 -9.59 24.77 -34.22
N PHE A 82 -10.03 23.82 -33.39
CA PHE A 82 -10.63 24.11 -32.07
C PHE A 82 -9.71 23.75 -30.90
N TYR A 83 -8.49 23.27 -31.15
CA TYR A 83 -7.54 22.95 -30.09
C TYR A 83 -7.05 24.22 -29.37
N SER A 84 -7.22 24.27 -28.05
CA SER A 84 -6.51 25.19 -27.16
C SER A 84 -6.16 24.52 -25.82
N PRO A 85 -5.04 24.88 -25.17
CA PRO A 85 -4.71 24.38 -23.83
C PRO A 85 -5.83 24.63 -22.81
N GLU A 86 -6.51 25.76 -22.92
CA GLU A 86 -7.63 26.15 -22.04
C GLU A 86 -8.82 25.21 -22.24
N LEU A 87 -9.14 24.87 -23.50
CA LEU A 87 -10.20 23.92 -23.81
C LEU A 87 -9.84 22.52 -23.29
N MET A 88 -8.59 22.08 -23.43
CA MET A 88 -8.18 20.76 -22.91
C MET A 88 -8.28 20.72 -21.38
N LYS A 89 -7.89 21.79 -20.69
CA LYS A 89 -8.07 21.92 -19.23
C LYS A 89 -9.55 21.91 -18.84
N GLN A 90 -10.41 22.62 -19.58
CA GLN A 90 -11.86 22.60 -19.38
C GLN A 90 -12.44 21.19 -19.55
N ILE A 91 -12.04 20.46 -20.59
CA ILE A 91 -12.48 19.08 -20.85
C ILE A 91 -12.06 18.17 -19.69
N ALA A 92 -10.81 18.31 -19.22
CA ALA A 92 -10.30 17.52 -18.09
C ALA A 92 -11.07 17.80 -16.78
N GLN A 93 -11.54 19.02 -16.58
CA GLN A 93 -12.34 19.39 -15.41
C GLN A 93 -13.80 18.92 -15.49
N GLN A 94 -14.43 18.99 -16.67
CA GLN A 94 -15.83 18.61 -16.86
C GLN A 94 -16.03 17.10 -17.00
N GLY A 95 -15.05 16.37 -17.52
CA GLY A 95 -15.12 14.92 -17.71
C GLY A 95 -15.99 14.42 -18.87
N THR A 96 -16.75 15.32 -19.47
CA THR A 96 -17.54 15.09 -20.68
C THR A 96 -17.31 16.21 -21.67
N ILE A 97 -17.40 15.86 -22.96
CA ILE A 97 -17.37 16.84 -24.05
C ILE A 97 -18.77 17.10 -24.64
N ARG A 98 -19.81 16.43 -24.11
CA ARG A 98 -21.15 16.41 -24.71
C ARG A 98 -21.75 17.80 -24.87
N ASP A 99 -21.55 18.67 -23.88
CA ASP A 99 -22.20 19.98 -23.80
C ASP A 99 -21.29 21.15 -24.23
N ILE A 100 -20.06 20.86 -24.63
CA ILE A 100 -19.08 21.85 -25.08
C ILE A 100 -19.36 22.24 -26.54
N LYS A 101 -19.85 23.47 -26.75
CA LYS A 101 -20.30 23.96 -28.07
C LYS A 101 -19.14 24.22 -29.03
N GLU A 102 -17.95 24.52 -28.53
CA GLU A 102 -16.74 24.70 -29.36
C GLU A 102 -16.37 23.42 -30.13
N ILE A 103 -16.82 22.23 -29.67
CA ILE A 103 -16.50 20.95 -30.29
C ILE A 103 -17.59 20.56 -31.30
N PRO A 104 -17.22 20.26 -32.57
CA PRO A 104 -18.14 19.79 -33.59
C PRO A 104 -18.97 18.56 -33.15
N LYS A 105 -20.26 18.54 -33.50
CA LYS A 105 -21.21 17.50 -33.06
C LYS A 105 -20.80 16.08 -33.51
N ASN A 106 -20.21 15.96 -34.69
CA ASN A 106 -19.68 14.69 -35.21
C ASN A 106 -18.54 14.16 -34.34
N ILE A 107 -17.68 15.03 -33.81
CA ILE A 107 -16.57 14.64 -32.93
C ILE A 107 -17.10 14.27 -31.54
N ARG A 108 -18.02 15.08 -30.99
CA ARG A 108 -18.68 14.77 -29.71
C ARG A 108 -19.36 13.40 -29.70
N ARG A 109 -19.92 12.97 -30.84
CA ARG A 109 -20.57 11.66 -30.98
C ARG A 109 -19.58 10.48 -30.95
N VAL A 110 -18.31 10.70 -31.30
CA VAL A 110 -17.28 9.64 -31.35
C VAL A 110 -16.59 9.48 -29.99
N PHE A 111 -16.25 10.59 -29.33
CA PHE A 111 -15.49 10.59 -28.08
C PHE A 111 -16.40 10.64 -26.84
N VAL A 112 -17.30 9.65 -26.76
CA VAL A 112 -18.20 9.45 -25.62
C VAL A 112 -17.42 8.85 -24.45
N THR A 113 -17.53 9.43 -23.26
CA THR A 113 -16.83 8.93 -22.07
C THR A 113 -17.69 7.94 -21.28
N ALA A 114 -17.08 7.25 -20.31
CA ALA A 114 -17.76 6.26 -19.48
C ALA A 114 -18.96 6.84 -18.71
N HIS A 115 -18.93 8.13 -18.38
CA HIS A 115 -19.98 8.84 -17.65
C HIS A 115 -21.12 9.31 -18.57
N ASP A 116 -20.85 9.45 -19.87
CA ASP A 116 -21.86 9.74 -20.88
C ASP A 116 -22.69 8.50 -21.25
N VAL A 117 -22.19 7.30 -20.95
CA VAL A 117 -22.84 6.02 -21.23
C VAL A 117 -23.76 5.65 -20.06
N SER A 118 -25.04 5.45 -20.35
CA SER A 118 -26.00 5.09 -19.31
C SER A 118 -25.69 3.71 -18.71
N PRO A 119 -26.04 3.44 -17.43
CA PRO A 119 -25.78 2.16 -16.79
C PRO A 119 -26.35 0.95 -17.58
N GLN A 120 -27.51 1.10 -18.20
CA GLN A 120 -28.12 0.05 -19.03
C GLN A 120 -27.30 -0.23 -20.30
N TRP A 121 -26.68 0.79 -20.90
CA TRP A 121 -25.79 0.59 -22.05
C TRP A 121 -24.47 -0.07 -21.64
N HIS A 122 -23.90 0.25 -20.47
CA HIS A 122 -22.75 -0.50 -19.95
C HIS A 122 -23.03 -1.99 -19.82
N ILE A 123 -24.20 -2.37 -19.30
CA ILE A 123 -24.64 -3.76 -19.21
C ILE A 123 -24.84 -4.40 -20.59
N ARG A 124 -25.44 -3.69 -21.56
CA ARG A 124 -25.59 -4.20 -22.93
C ARG A 124 -24.25 -4.45 -23.61
N ILE A 125 -23.28 -3.56 -23.41
CA ILE A 125 -21.90 -3.72 -23.90
C ILE A 125 -21.30 -4.99 -23.28
N GLN A 126 -21.37 -5.15 -21.96
CA GLN A 126 -20.86 -6.33 -21.29
C GLN A 126 -21.52 -7.62 -21.80
N ALA A 127 -22.83 -7.61 -22.02
CA ALA A 127 -23.58 -8.74 -22.55
C ALA A 127 -23.16 -9.12 -23.97
N ALA A 128 -22.84 -8.15 -24.83
CA ALA A 128 -22.34 -8.43 -26.16
C ALA A 128 -21.02 -9.24 -26.11
N PHE A 129 -20.09 -8.90 -25.22
CA PHE A 129 -18.84 -9.63 -25.05
C PHE A 129 -19.00 -10.96 -24.28
N GLN A 130 -19.89 -11.00 -23.29
CA GLN A 130 -20.11 -12.19 -22.45
C GLN A 130 -20.60 -13.40 -23.27
N LYS A 131 -21.34 -13.17 -24.37
CA LYS A 131 -21.79 -14.21 -25.32
C LYS A 131 -20.65 -15.01 -25.95
N HIS A 132 -19.48 -14.39 -26.08
CA HIS A 132 -18.30 -14.98 -26.72
C HIS A 132 -17.16 -15.22 -25.73
N THR A 133 -17.45 -15.22 -24.42
CA THR A 133 -16.46 -15.39 -23.35
C THR A 133 -16.78 -16.60 -22.48
N ASP A 134 -15.83 -17.53 -22.38
CA ASP A 134 -15.96 -18.79 -21.62
C ASP A 134 -16.10 -18.53 -20.12
N ASN A 135 -15.27 -17.63 -19.58
CA ASN A 135 -15.33 -17.17 -18.20
C ASN A 135 -16.14 -15.87 -18.10
N ALA A 136 -15.75 -14.92 -17.26
CA ALA A 136 -16.45 -13.66 -17.04
C ALA A 136 -15.81 -12.49 -17.80
N VAL A 137 -16.56 -11.40 -17.90
CA VAL A 137 -16.10 -10.10 -18.41
C VAL A 137 -15.97 -9.13 -17.25
N SER A 138 -14.77 -8.62 -17.01
CA SER A 138 -14.52 -7.55 -16.05
C SER A 138 -14.73 -6.20 -16.72
N LYS A 139 -15.93 -5.66 -16.52
CA LYS A 139 -16.34 -4.34 -16.99
C LYS A 139 -17.07 -3.60 -15.86
N THR A 140 -16.80 -2.32 -15.75
CA THR A 140 -17.36 -1.42 -14.75
C THR A 140 -18.58 -0.69 -15.31
N VAL A 141 -19.67 -0.72 -14.55
CA VAL A 141 -20.83 0.14 -14.75
C VAL A 141 -20.62 1.39 -13.90
N ASN A 142 -20.34 2.51 -14.55
CA ASN A 142 -20.13 3.79 -13.87
C ASN A 142 -21.47 4.48 -13.63
N PHE A 143 -21.65 5.00 -12.41
CA PHE A 143 -22.83 5.73 -11.98
C PHE A 143 -22.44 7.11 -11.46
N PRO A 144 -23.27 8.14 -11.75
CA PRO A 144 -23.08 9.44 -11.14
C PRO A 144 -23.28 9.38 -9.62
N GLN A 145 -22.75 10.37 -8.91
CA GLN A 145 -22.88 10.48 -7.45
C GLN A 145 -24.35 10.49 -6.98
N SER A 146 -25.26 11.04 -7.80
CA SER A 146 -26.70 11.11 -7.53
C SER A 146 -27.44 9.78 -7.68
N ALA A 147 -26.77 8.70 -8.10
CA ALA A 147 -27.41 7.41 -8.32
C ALA A 147 -27.95 6.80 -7.01
N THR A 148 -29.18 6.31 -7.09
CA THR A 148 -29.92 5.71 -5.99
C THR A 148 -29.65 4.20 -5.86
N ALA A 149 -30.06 3.62 -4.74
CA ALA A 149 -30.01 2.17 -4.57
C ALA A 149 -30.90 1.42 -5.57
N ASP A 150 -32.01 2.03 -6.02
CA ASP A 150 -32.88 1.42 -7.02
C ASP A 150 -32.21 1.37 -8.40
N ASP A 151 -31.49 2.43 -8.79
CA ASP A 151 -30.72 2.44 -10.05
C ASP A 151 -29.69 1.30 -10.09
N VAL A 152 -29.01 1.07 -8.95
CA VAL A 152 -28.08 -0.05 -8.76
C VAL A 152 -28.79 -1.39 -8.84
N ARG A 153 -29.95 -1.54 -8.18
CA ARG A 153 -30.78 -2.75 -8.23
C ARG A 153 -31.18 -3.09 -9.65
N GLN A 154 -31.63 -2.12 -10.45
CA GLN A 154 -32.05 -2.32 -11.84
C GLN A 154 -30.92 -2.88 -12.70
N VAL A 155 -29.67 -2.44 -12.47
CA VAL A 155 -28.50 -2.98 -13.18
C VAL A 155 -28.24 -4.44 -12.85
N TYR A 156 -28.36 -4.85 -11.58
CA TYR A 156 -28.23 -6.26 -11.21
C TYR A 156 -29.34 -7.14 -11.79
N VAL A 157 -30.59 -6.66 -11.79
CA VAL A 157 -31.72 -7.37 -12.41
C VAL A 157 -31.49 -7.55 -13.90
N MET A 158 -31.14 -6.47 -14.61
CA MET A 158 -30.87 -6.51 -16.04
C MET A 158 -29.68 -7.43 -16.40
N ALA A 159 -28.63 -7.42 -15.57
CA ALA A 159 -27.50 -8.31 -15.76
C ALA A 159 -27.86 -9.79 -15.62
N HIS A 160 -28.71 -10.11 -14.63
CA HIS A 160 -29.23 -11.46 -14.45
C HIS A 160 -30.10 -11.89 -15.64
N GLU A 161 -31.03 -11.04 -16.09
CA GLU A 161 -31.88 -11.29 -17.26
C GLU A 161 -31.08 -11.53 -18.54
N LEU A 162 -29.93 -10.86 -18.69
CA LEU A 162 -29.03 -11.01 -19.84
C LEU A 162 -28.00 -12.13 -19.68
N GLY A 163 -28.05 -12.90 -18.57
CA GLY A 163 -27.15 -14.03 -18.34
C GLY A 163 -25.69 -13.65 -18.09
N LEU A 164 -25.45 -12.46 -17.53
CA LEU A 164 -24.10 -12.05 -17.13
C LEU A 164 -23.62 -12.86 -15.92
N LYS A 165 -22.34 -13.25 -15.95
CA LYS A 165 -21.72 -14.06 -14.89
C LYS A 165 -21.23 -13.22 -13.70
N GLY A 166 -21.20 -11.90 -13.85
CA GLY A 166 -20.78 -10.96 -12.82
C GLY A 166 -20.92 -9.52 -13.32
N VAL A 167 -20.98 -8.58 -12.38
CA VAL A 167 -21.08 -7.14 -12.67
C VAL A 167 -20.25 -6.39 -11.65
N THR A 168 -19.48 -5.42 -12.12
CA THR A 168 -18.78 -4.45 -11.26
C THR A 168 -19.49 -3.11 -11.38
N ILE A 169 -19.78 -2.49 -10.25
CA ILE A 169 -20.41 -1.17 -10.18
C ILE A 169 -19.45 -0.20 -9.51
N TYR A 170 -19.34 0.99 -10.07
CA TYR A 170 -18.65 2.11 -9.46
C TYR A 170 -19.59 3.31 -9.43
N ARG A 171 -19.84 3.86 -8.23
CA ARG A 171 -20.59 5.10 -8.07
C ARG A 171 -19.62 6.21 -7.73
N ASP A 172 -19.67 7.32 -8.46
CA ASP A 172 -18.80 8.45 -8.22
C ASP A 172 -18.96 8.97 -6.79
N GLY A 173 -17.82 9.27 -6.15
CA GLY A 173 -17.78 9.73 -4.76
C GLY A 173 -17.98 8.63 -3.72
N SER A 174 -18.10 7.35 -4.11
CA SER A 174 -18.21 6.24 -3.15
C SER A 174 -16.90 5.86 -2.46
N ARG A 175 -15.75 6.30 -2.99
CA ARG A 175 -14.43 6.12 -2.38
C ARG A 175 -13.74 7.48 -2.16
N PRO A 176 -13.07 7.68 -1.00
CA PRO A 176 -12.37 8.92 -0.70
C PRO A 176 -11.13 9.13 -1.58
N GLU A 177 -10.54 8.04 -2.09
CA GLU A 177 -9.38 8.06 -2.98
C GLU A 177 -9.81 7.58 -4.37
N GLN A 178 -9.77 8.48 -5.35
CA GLN A 178 -10.06 8.18 -6.76
C GLN A 178 -8.77 8.38 -7.55
N VAL A 179 -8.33 7.34 -8.26
CA VAL A 179 -7.12 7.42 -9.12
C VAL A 179 -7.38 8.29 -10.36
N LEU A 180 -8.65 8.36 -10.79
CA LEU A 180 -9.12 9.21 -11.87
C LEU A 180 -10.33 9.99 -11.35
N SER A 181 -10.18 11.29 -11.14
CA SER A 181 -11.24 12.20 -10.71
C SER A 181 -11.36 13.35 -11.71
N PHE A 182 -12.58 13.89 -11.85
CA PHE A 182 -12.82 15.09 -12.64
C PHE A 182 -12.67 16.35 -11.77
N GLY A 183 -11.98 17.35 -12.30
CA GLY A 183 -11.80 18.64 -11.64
C GLY A 183 -10.88 18.61 -10.42
N ASP A 184 -10.78 19.77 -9.75
CA ASP A 184 -9.94 20.08 -8.57
C ASP A 184 -10.31 19.28 -7.30
N GLN A 185 -10.64 17.99 -7.42
CA GLN A 185 -10.38 17.10 -6.31
C GLN A 185 -8.87 17.03 -6.18
N LYS A 186 -8.33 17.88 -5.29
CA LYS A 186 -6.99 17.71 -4.73
C LYS A 186 -6.87 16.21 -4.45
N ALA A 187 -6.08 15.50 -5.27
CA ALA A 187 -5.53 14.23 -4.84
C ALA A 187 -5.05 14.49 -3.41
N PRO A 188 -5.40 13.62 -2.44
CA PRO A 188 -4.92 13.81 -1.08
C PRO A 188 -3.42 14.04 -1.23
N GLU A 189 -2.91 15.16 -0.70
CA GLU A 189 -1.46 15.33 -0.58
C GLU A 189 -0.94 13.97 -0.13
N GLU A 190 -0.04 13.36 -0.90
CA GLU A 190 0.66 12.18 -0.43
C GLU A 190 1.14 12.56 0.96
N ARG A 191 0.49 12.02 2.00
CA ARG A 191 0.88 12.29 3.37
C ARG A 191 2.14 11.48 3.55
N TYR A 192 3.24 12.01 3.04
CA TYR A 192 4.57 11.58 3.42
C TYR A 192 4.55 11.57 4.93
N ILE A 193 4.80 10.40 5.50
CA ILE A 193 4.92 10.24 6.95
C ILE A 193 6.19 10.98 7.36
N ALA A 194 6.07 12.29 7.54
CA ALA A 194 7.13 13.16 7.98
C ALA A 194 7.02 13.34 9.50
N PRO A 195 8.15 13.42 10.21
CA PRO A 195 8.11 13.70 11.63
C PRO A 195 7.56 15.11 11.86
N ARG A 196 6.61 15.26 12.78
CA ARG A 196 6.16 16.57 13.23
C ARG A 196 7.34 17.44 13.74
N PRO A 197 7.27 18.77 13.60
CA PRO A 197 8.32 19.66 14.09
C PRO A 197 8.64 19.41 15.55
N ARG A 198 9.93 19.47 15.88
CA ARG A 198 10.39 19.31 17.26
C ARG A 198 10.09 20.61 18.03
N PRO A 199 9.36 20.56 19.15
CA PRO A 199 9.08 21.75 19.94
C PRO A 199 10.36 22.28 20.60
N THR A 200 10.36 23.57 20.94
CA THR A 200 11.47 24.22 21.65
C THR A 200 11.56 23.81 23.13
N ARG A 201 10.46 23.32 23.70
CA ARG A 201 10.37 22.82 25.08
C ARG A 201 9.57 21.52 25.11
N THR A 202 10.05 20.58 25.90
CA THR A 202 9.40 19.29 26.18
C THR A 202 9.38 19.04 27.67
N VAL A 203 8.47 18.17 28.13
CA VAL A 203 8.42 17.71 29.53
C VAL A 203 8.65 16.21 29.53
N GLY A 204 9.48 15.73 30.46
CA GLY A 204 9.82 14.31 30.49
C GLY A 204 10.62 13.92 31.71
N VAL A 205 11.05 12.66 31.70
CA VAL A 205 11.83 12.06 32.78
C VAL A 205 13.20 11.67 32.25
N THR A 206 14.20 11.66 33.13
CA THR A 206 15.47 11.00 32.87
C THR A 206 15.67 9.93 33.91
N GLN A 207 15.75 8.67 33.47
CA GLN A 207 15.91 7.52 34.33
C GLN A 207 17.28 6.89 34.13
N LEU A 208 17.96 6.61 35.24
CA LEU A 208 19.18 5.81 35.24
C LEU A 208 18.82 4.32 35.22
N ILE A 209 19.38 3.60 34.26
CA ILE A 209 19.32 2.14 34.17
C ILE A 209 20.74 1.59 33.98
N ASN A 210 21.07 0.51 34.69
CA ASN A 210 22.36 -0.14 34.57
C ASN A 210 22.31 -1.11 33.39
N THR A 211 23.38 -1.14 32.62
CA THR A 211 23.62 -2.12 31.55
C THR A 211 24.97 -2.79 31.79
N GLY A 212 25.26 -3.93 31.15
CA GLY A 212 26.59 -4.55 31.31
C GLY A 212 27.75 -3.73 30.74
N CYS A 213 27.48 -2.69 29.94
CA CYS A 213 28.49 -1.75 29.45
C CYS A 213 28.65 -0.52 30.36
N GLY A 214 27.76 -0.31 31.33
CA GLY A 214 27.80 0.82 32.25
C GLY A 214 26.43 1.45 32.52
N LYS A 215 26.45 2.60 33.19
CA LYS A 215 25.28 3.40 33.53
C LYS A 215 24.72 4.10 32.29
N LEU A 216 23.48 3.80 31.93
CA LEU A 216 22.74 4.41 30.84
C LEU A 216 21.68 5.36 31.42
N TYR A 217 21.72 6.62 31.01
CA TYR A 217 20.67 7.58 31.29
C TYR A 217 19.74 7.61 30.09
N VAL A 218 18.47 7.28 30.29
CA VAL A 218 17.43 7.32 29.27
C VAL A 218 16.48 8.46 29.59
N THR A 219 16.40 9.44 28.70
CA THR A 219 15.49 10.56 28.78
C THR A 219 14.32 10.33 27.84
N VAL A 220 13.09 10.35 28.36
CA VAL A 220 11.86 10.19 27.58
C VAL A 220 11.03 11.46 27.73
N ASN A 221 10.80 12.13 26.60
CA ASN A 221 10.17 13.44 26.53
C ASN A 221 8.85 13.39 25.77
N ARG A 222 7.91 14.24 26.21
CA ARG A 222 6.59 14.43 25.64
C ARG A 222 6.31 15.91 25.39
N ASP A 223 5.37 16.15 24.50
CA ASP A 223 4.72 17.43 24.30
C ASP A 223 3.19 17.26 24.26
N GLU A 224 2.48 18.29 23.80
CA GLU A 224 1.01 18.31 23.73
C GLU A 224 0.42 17.16 22.90
N ALA A 225 1.19 16.61 21.94
CA ALA A 225 0.76 15.51 21.09
C ALA A 225 1.21 14.12 21.59
N GLY A 226 1.89 14.06 22.75
CA GLY A 226 2.37 12.82 23.37
C GLY A 226 3.88 12.65 23.25
N PHE A 227 4.36 11.40 23.26
CA PHE A 227 5.79 11.10 23.17
C PHE A 227 6.39 11.69 21.89
N CYS A 228 7.51 12.39 22.04
CA CYS A 228 8.15 13.09 20.92
C CYS A 228 9.64 12.75 20.78
N GLU A 229 10.25 12.26 21.86
CA GLU A 229 11.71 12.21 21.92
C GLU A 229 12.21 11.23 22.97
N VAL A 230 13.25 10.50 22.59
CA VAL A 230 14.01 9.60 23.44
C VAL A 230 15.50 9.86 23.22
N PHE A 231 16.18 10.25 24.29
CA PHE A 231 17.64 10.26 24.34
C PHE A 231 18.14 9.17 25.24
N ALA A 232 19.30 8.63 24.89
CA ALA A 232 20.00 7.72 25.75
C ALA A 232 21.48 8.08 25.72
N GLN A 233 22.11 8.14 26.88
CA GLN A 233 23.52 8.49 27.00
C GLN A 233 24.19 7.62 28.04
N MET A 234 25.30 7.03 27.65
CA MET A 234 26.15 6.27 28.57
C MET A 234 27.29 7.17 29.05
N GLY A 235 27.52 7.20 30.37
CA GLY A 235 28.55 8.06 30.96
C GLY A 235 29.97 7.59 30.63
N LYS A 236 30.87 8.52 30.32
CA LYS A 236 32.33 8.31 30.14
C LYS A 236 32.72 7.20 29.15
N THR A 237 31.88 6.93 28.15
CA THR A 237 32.07 5.87 27.16
C THR A 237 31.99 6.45 25.74
N GLY A 238 33.10 6.42 25.02
CA GLY A 238 33.16 6.64 23.57
C GLY A 238 33.06 5.32 22.79
N GLY A 239 33.05 5.39 21.46
CA GLY A 239 33.10 4.22 20.58
C GLY A 239 31.74 3.67 20.14
N CYS A 240 31.72 2.42 19.65
CA CYS A 240 30.57 1.82 18.96
C CYS A 240 29.27 1.85 19.79
N ALA A 241 29.36 1.59 21.10
CA ALA A 241 28.19 1.59 21.98
C ALA A 241 27.50 2.97 22.00
N SER A 242 28.26 4.05 22.15
CA SER A 242 27.71 5.41 22.19
C SER A 242 27.03 5.78 20.85
N SER A 243 27.68 5.45 19.73
CA SER A 243 27.11 5.71 18.39
C SER A 243 25.80 4.94 18.12
N GLN A 244 25.70 3.68 18.57
CA GLN A 244 24.50 2.87 18.41
C GLN A 244 23.36 3.36 19.30
N ILE A 245 23.67 3.77 20.53
CA ILE A 245 22.71 4.35 21.47
C ILE A 245 22.14 5.66 20.90
N GLU A 246 23.00 6.55 20.39
CA GLU A 246 22.57 7.80 19.79
C GLU A 246 21.69 7.56 18.56
N SER A 247 22.12 6.66 17.66
CA SER A 247 21.34 6.27 16.47
C SER A 247 19.97 5.72 16.87
N THR A 248 19.93 4.84 17.87
CA THR A 248 18.68 4.24 18.38
C THR A 248 17.74 5.32 18.92
N GLY A 249 18.23 6.23 19.77
CA GLY A 249 17.42 7.34 20.30
C GLY A 249 16.88 8.26 19.21
N ARG A 250 17.70 8.60 18.20
CA ARG A 250 17.29 9.43 17.05
C ARG A 250 16.19 8.76 16.22
N LEU A 251 16.32 7.47 15.93
CA LEU A 251 15.32 6.72 15.16
C LEU A 251 14.02 6.55 15.92
N ILE A 252 14.07 6.30 17.23
CA ILE A 252 12.87 6.26 18.08
C ILE A 252 12.18 7.62 18.10
N SER A 253 12.94 8.70 18.30
CA SER A 253 12.41 10.08 18.29
C SER A 253 11.79 10.46 16.95
N LEU A 254 12.37 9.98 15.84
CA LEU A 254 11.82 10.14 14.50
C LEU A 254 10.48 9.39 14.38
N ALA A 255 10.46 8.11 14.74
CA ALA A 255 9.28 7.25 14.65
C ALA A 255 8.10 7.80 15.48
N LEU A 256 8.36 8.24 16.71
CA LEU A 256 7.36 8.86 17.58
C LEU A 256 6.74 10.12 16.94
N ARG A 257 7.59 11.00 16.39
CA ARG A 257 7.12 12.22 15.70
C ARG A 257 6.42 11.93 14.37
N SER A 258 6.68 10.79 13.77
CA SER A 258 6.03 10.27 12.57
C SER A 258 4.73 9.52 12.85
N GLY A 259 4.26 9.48 14.11
CA GLY A 259 2.97 8.87 14.47
C GLY A 259 3.01 7.34 14.62
N VAL A 260 4.21 6.74 14.71
CA VAL A 260 4.33 5.31 15.03
C VAL A 260 3.94 5.08 16.49
N LYS A 261 3.05 4.11 16.72
CA LYS A 261 2.59 3.71 18.05
C LYS A 261 3.76 3.29 18.94
N VAL A 262 3.81 3.80 20.17
CA VAL A 262 4.92 3.55 21.12
C VAL A 262 5.09 2.06 21.43
N GLU A 263 3.99 1.31 21.51
CA GLU A 263 3.97 -0.14 21.73
C GLU A 263 4.66 -0.89 20.59
N SER A 264 4.50 -0.40 19.35
CA SER A 264 5.14 -0.98 18.17
C SER A 264 6.65 -0.77 18.21
N ILE A 265 7.11 0.40 18.69
CA ILE A 265 8.53 0.68 18.88
C ILE A 265 9.10 -0.20 19.98
N ILE A 266 8.48 -0.23 21.17
CA ILE A 266 8.91 -1.05 22.32
C ILE A 266 9.08 -2.51 21.89
N LYS A 267 8.11 -3.07 21.17
CA LYS A 267 8.15 -4.44 20.67
C LYS A 267 9.36 -4.74 19.78
N GLN A 268 9.87 -3.77 19.02
CA GLN A 268 11.00 -3.98 18.11
C GLN A 268 12.35 -3.98 18.84
N ILE A 269 12.48 -3.23 19.93
CA ILE A 269 13.76 -3.04 20.63
C ILE A 269 13.88 -3.84 21.94
N SER A 270 12.75 -4.27 22.50
CA SER A 270 12.71 -5.18 23.65
C SER A 270 13.30 -6.53 23.28
N GLY A 271 14.09 -7.13 24.17
CA GLY A 271 14.66 -8.45 23.96
C GLY A 271 15.96 -8.48 23.15
N ILE A 272 16.41 -7.34 22.59
CA ILE A 272 17.71 -7.27 21.89
C ILE A 272 18.82 -7.59 22.89
N ARG A 273 19.73 -8.50 22.54
CA ARG A 273 20.81 -8.98 23.41
C ARG A 273 22.16 -8.42 22.98
N CYS A 274 22.99 -8.07 23.96
CA CYS A 274 24.42 -7.87 23.78
C CYS A 274 25.21 -8.90 24.61
N PRO A 275 26.55 -9.01 24.44
CA PRO A 275 27.37 -9.99 25.18
C PRO A 275 27.41 -9.81 26.70
N ASN A 276 26.92 -8.68 27.23
CA ASN A 276 26.99 -8.36 28.66
C ASN A 276 25.58 -8.07 29.23
N PRO A 277 24.68 -9.06 29.33
CA PRO A 277 23.41 -8.89 30.01
C PRO A 277 23.62 -8.81 31.53
N ILE A 278 22.79 -8.04 32.23
CA ILE A 278 22.83 -7.94 33.69
C ILE A 278 21.45 -8.11 34.30
N TRP A 279 21.40 -8.38 35.60
CA TRP A 279 20.16 -8.36 36.38
C TRP A 279 20.05 -7.05 37.16
N GLN A 280 18.90 -6.41 37.10
CA GLN A 280 18.59 -5.21 37.86
C GLN A 280 17.11 -5.20 38.27
N ASN A 281 16.84 -4.93 39.55
CA ASN A 281 15.47 -4.77 40.08
C ASN A 281 14.50 -5.91 39.72
N GLY A 282 14.97 -7.15 39.76
CA GLY A 282 14.16 -8.32 39.45
C GLY A 282 13.88 -8.56 37.96
N ARG A 283 14.50 -7.77 37.05
CA ARG A 283 14.44 -7.99 35.60
C ARG A 283 15.83 -8.09 34.98
N GLN A 284 15.93 -8.81 33.86
CA GLN A 284 17.15 -8.78 33.05
C GLN A 284 17.18 -7.54 32.16
N VAL A 285 18.34 -6.90 32.08
CA VAL A 285 18.65 -5.88 31.08
C VAL A 285 19.60 -6.51 30.08
N LEU A 286 19.12 -6.73 28.87
CA LEU A 286 19.79 -7.57 27.88
C LEU A 286 20.78 -6.81 26.99
N SER A 287 20.52 -5.52 26.77
CA SER A 287 21.35 -4.61 25.96
C SER A 287 20.95 -3.16 26.21
N CYS A 288 21.61 -2.21 25.53
CA CYS A 288 21.22 -0.80 25.60
C CYS A 288 19.85 -0.53 24.93
N PRO A 289 19.54 -1.04 23.72
CA PRO A 289 18.19 -0.94 23.16
C PRO A 289 17.11 -1.56 24.06
N ASP A 290 17.39 -2.71 24.68
CA ASP A 290 16.49 -3.34 25.62
C ASP A 290 16.26 -2.45 26.86
N ALA A 291 17.32 -1.86 27.41
CA ALA A 291 17.23 -0.90 28.52
C ALA A 291 16.37 0.32 28.16
N ILE A 292 16.52 0.87 26.95
CA ILE A 292 15.68 1.96 26.44
C ILE A 292 14.21 1.51 26.37
N SER A 293 13.95 0.29 25.90
CA SER A 293 12.60 -0.27 25.82
C SER A 293 11.93 -0.37 27.19
N GLN A 294 12.67 -0.76 28.23
CA GLN A 294 12.15 -0.90 29.58
C GLN A 294 11.75 0.44 30.19
N VAL A 295 12.58 1.48 30.00
CA VAL A 295 12.26 2.84 30.46
C VAL A 295 11.09 3.41 29.68
N LEU A 296 11.08 3.27 28.36
CA LEU A 296 9.99 3.76 27.52
C LEU A 296 8.67 3.05 27.81
N ALA A 297 8.70 1.75 28.09
CA ALA A 297 7.54 0.95 28.46
C ALA A 297 6.99 1.33 29.84
N ALA A 298 7.86 1.59 30.82
CA ALA A 298 7.45 2.10 32.13
C ALA A 298 6.71 3.44 32.00
N GLU A 299 7.26 4.36 31.21
CA GLU A 299 6.63 5.66 30.94
C GLU A 299 5.32 5.52 30.16
N ALA A 300 5.26 4.61 29.19
CA ALA A 300 4.06 4.36 28.38
C ALA A 300 3.02 3.48 29.09
N GLN A 301 3.32 2.94 30.28
CA GLN A 301 2.49 1.96 30.99
C GLN A 301 2.17 0.71 30.14
N VAL A 302 3.18 0.24 29.39
CA VAL A 302 3.08 -0.92 28.50
C VAL A 302 3.75 -2.13 29.16
N GLU A 303 3.05 -3.26 29.22
CA GLU A 303 3.64 -4.51 29.70
C GLU A 303 4.53 -5.16 28.63
N ILE A 304 5.78 -5.45 29.01
CA ILE A 304 6.71 -6.23 28.19
C ILE A 304 6.53 -7.71 28.55
N LYS A 305 6.19 -8.55 27.58
CA LYS A 305 6.16 -10.01 27.77
C LYS A 305 7.59 -10.53 27.90
N GLU A 306 7.89 -11.18 29.03
CA GLU A 306 9.17 -11.86 29.21
C GLU A 306 9.32 -12.97 28.17
N THR A 307 10.40 -12.91 27.40
CA THR A 307 10.74 -13.96 26.44
C THR A 307 11.54 -15.02 27.20
N GLU A 308 11.11 -16.28 27.14
CA GLU A 308 11.79 -17.42 27.80
C GLU A 308 13.30 -17.40 27.50
N VAL A 309 14.08 -17.52 28.57
CA VAL A 309 15.54 -17.42 28.55
C VAL A 309 16.14 -18.67 27.90
N THR A 310 16.58 -18.54 26.66
CA THR A 310 17.58 -19.46 26.09
C THR A 310 18.97 -18.92 26.42
N MET A 311 19.84 -19.79 26.95
CA MET A 311 21.22 -19.47 27.35
C MET A 311 21.97 -18.73 26.24
N GLY A 312 22.80 -17.76 26.63
CA GLY A 312 23.44 -16.80 25.74
C GLY A 312 24.29 -17.43 24.62
N SER A 313 24.58 -16.61 23.61
CA SER A 313 25.49 -16.95 22.53
C SER A 313 26.93 -16.58 22.90
N CYS A 314 27.86 -17.45 22.54
CA CYS A 314 29.29 -17.25 22.67
C CYS A 314 29.72 -16.01 21.88
N PRO A 315 30.48 -15.09 22.47
CA PRO A 315 30.91 -13.89 21.76
C PRO A 315 31.86 -14.18 20.59
N ASP A 316 32.58 -15.31 20.61
CA ASP A 316 33.54 -15.65 19.56
C ASP A 316 32.89 -16.39 18.38
N CYS A 317 31.94 -17.31 18.65
CA CYS A 317 31.40 -18.21 17.63
C CYS A 317 29.88 -18.25 17.53
N GLY A 318 29.16 -17.52 18.40
CA GLY A 318 27.70 -17.50 18.44
C GLY A 318 27.03 -18.74 19.03
N GLY A 319 27.79 -19.80 19.33
CA GLY A 319 27.28 -21.06 19.90
C GLY A 319 26.77 -20.92 21.34
N ALA A 320 26.02 -21.90 21.85
CA ALA A 320 25.50 -21.83 23.22
C ALA A 320 26.64 -21.76 24.27
N VAL A 321 26.43 -20.97 25.33
CA VAL A 321 27.31 -20.93 26.49
C VAL A 321 26.67 -21.51 27.74
N GLU A 322 27.49 -22.15 28.56
CA GLU A 322 27.12 -22.80 29.83
C GLU A 322 27.84 -22.09 31.00
N ARG A 323 27.37 -22.29 32.23
CA ARG A 323 28.08 -21.82 33.44
C ARG A 323 28.75 -22.99 34.15
N GLU A 324 30.06 -22.88 34.36
CA GLU A 324 30.86 -23.87 35.08
C GLU A 324 31.87 -23.14 35.98
N GLY A 325 31.91 -23.46 37.27
CA GLY A 325 32.93 -22.94 38.21
C GLY A 325 32.97 -21.41 38.37
N GLY A 326 31.85 -20.70 38.18
CA GLY A 326 31.83 -19.22 38.20
C GLY A 326 32.24 -18.56 36.88
N CYS A 327 32.44 -19.35 35.83
CA CYS A 327 32.79 -18.87 34.50
C CYS A 327 31.69 -19.20 33.47
N ILE A 328 31.55 -18.34 32.47
CA ILE A 328 30.76 -18.61 31.26
C ILE A 328 31.68 -19.34 30.30
N VAL A 329 31.28 -20.53 29.83
CA VAL A 329 32.09 -21.42 28.98
C VAL A 329 31.33 -21.77 27.70
N CYS A 330 31.98 -21.65 26.54
CA CYS A 330 31.47 -22.16 25.27
C CYS A 330 32.14 -23.49 24.94
N ARG A 331 31.36 -24.58 24.91
CA ARG A 331 31.87 -25.90 24.48
C ARG A 331 32.23 -25.97 22.99
N ALA A 332 31.69 -25.06 22.16
CA ALA A 332 31.90 -25.08 20.72
C ALA A 332 33.25 -24.49 20.28
N CYS A 333 33.78 -23.47 20.98
CA CYS A 333 35.05 -22.83 20.61
C CYS A 333 36.06 -22.68 21.76
N GLY A 334 35.71 -23.14 22.97
CA GLY A 334 36.59 -23.04 24.14
C GLY A 334 36.64 -21.67 24.81
N PHE A 335 35.80 -20.71 24.38
CA PHE A 335 35.68 -19.41 25.05
C PHE A 335 35.34 -19.61 26.53
N SER A 336 36.07 -18.95 27.44
CA SER A 336 35.73 -18.90 28.86
C SER A 336 35.92 -17.49 29.43
N ARG A 337 34.97 -17.05 30.26
CA ARG A 337 35.07 -15.76 30.98
C ARG A 337 34.51 -15.90 32.39
N CYS A 338 35.39 -15.76 33.38
CA CYS A 338 35.02 -15.80 34.80
C CYS A 338 34.58 -14.42 35.28
N SER A 339 33.59 -14.39 36.17
CA SER A 339 33.08 -13.16 36.81
C SER A 339 33.95 -12.70 37.96
#